data_AF-A0A8H6M3G8-F1
#
_entry.id   AF-A0A8H6M3G8-F1
#
_cell.length_a   1.000
_cell.length_b   1.000
_cell.length_c   1.000
_cell.angle_alpha   90.00
_cell.angle_beta   90.00
_cell.angle_gamma   90.00
#
_symmetry.space_group_name_H-M   'P 1'
#
loop_
_entity.id
_entity.type
_entity.pdbx_description
1 polymer ?
#
loop_
_entity_poly.entity_id
_entity_poly.type
_entity_poly.pdbx_seq_one_letter_code
_entity_poly.pdbx_strand_id
1 'polypeptide(L)'
;MTLHLHFLLWIRGQLPLHIVRERLMSEDSEFTRALTEYFESAFIGEFMTGSKDEIVARVPRIPEFEDRGIHTILLDTTEVPDGYVDPTLSMPEAPPDVFCDDVETCKCHNCAEVHSWYERFKMTVDDILLRSNVHTC
;
A
#
# COMPACT_ATOMS: atom_id res chain seq x y z
N MET A 1 4.41 -5.69 8.35
CA MET A 1 5.77 -6.29 8.20
C MET A 1 6.13 -6.49 6.71
N THR A 2 5.79 -5.56 5.83
CA THR A 2 6.11 -5.63 4.38
C THR A 2 7.46 -4.99 4.04
N LEU A 3 8.02 -4.15 4.93
CA LEU A 3 9.32 -3.49 4.72
C LEU A 3 10.49 -4.50 4.64
N HIS A 4 10.40 -5.63 5.38
CA HIS A 4 11.43 -6.67 5.37
C HIS A 4 11.48 -7.46 4.05
N LEU A 5 10.35 -7.68 3.37
CA LEU A 5 10.32 -8.44 2.11
C LEU A 5 10.90 -7.62 0.93
N HIS A 6 10.60 -6.32 0.88
CA HIS A 6 11.20 -5.41 -0.11
C HIS A 6 12.73 -5.33 0.03
N PHE A 7 13.24 -5.32 1.28
CA PHE A 7 14.67 -5.38 1.55
C PHE A 7 15.33 -6.69 1.09
N LEU A 8 14.62 -7.83 1.18
CA LEU A 8 15.15 -9.14 0.80
C LEU A 8 15.19 -9.37 -0.72
N LEU A 9 14.21 -8.85 -1.47
CA LEU A 9 14.26 -8.82 -2.95
C LEU A 9 15.43 -7.98 -3.45
N TRP A 10 15.72 -6.89 -2.75
CA TRP A 10 16.94 -6.11 -2.88
C TRP A 10 18.18 -6.83 -2.34
N ILE A 11 18.30 -8.15 -2.26
CA ILE A 11 19.62 -8.79 -2.01
C ILE A 11 19.95 -9.79 -3.14
N ARG A 12 18.93 -10.36 -3.78
CA ARG A 12 19.10 -11.42 -4.77
C ARG A 12 19.19 -10.93 -6.22
N GLY A 13 18.70 -9.73 -6.51
CA GLY A 13 18.67 -9.12 -7.85
C GLY A 13 19.40 -7.78 -7.97
N GLN A 14 20.25 -7.44 -6.99
CA GLN A 14 20.89 -6.12 -6.97
C GLN A 14 21.98 -6.01 -8.03
N LEU A 15 21.96 -4.89 -8.76
CA LEU A 15 23.15 -4.40 -9.43
C LEU A 15 24.25 -4.17 -8.37
N PRO A 16 25.49 -4.63 -8.60
CA PRO A 16 26.60 -4.29 -7.73
C PRO A 16 26.74 -2.78 -7.56
N LEU A 17 27.05 -2.32 -6.35
CA LEU A 17 27.18 -0.88 -6.00
C LEU A 17 28.06 -0.08 -6.96
N HIS A 18 29.12 -0.69 -7.50
CA HIS A 18 30.00 -0.03 -8.48
C HIS A 18 29.30 0.22 -9.83
N ILE A 19 28.45 -0.70 -10.30
CA ILE A 19 27.67 -0.55 -11.54
C ILE A 19 26.58 0.50 -11.34
N VAL A 20 25.94 0.54 -10.17
CA VAL A 20 24.96 1.58 -9.84
C VAL A 20 25.63 2.96 -9.88
N ARG A 21 26.81 3.09 -9.25
CA ARG A 21 27.59 4.33 -9.28
C ARG A 21 27.99 4.72 -10.70
N GLU A 22 28.47 3.78 -11.49
CA GLU A 22 28.88 4.02 -12.88
C GLU A 22 27.71 4.50 -13.73
N ARG A 23 26.55 3.84 -13.64
CA ARG A 23 25.32 4.24 -14.34
C ARG A 23 24.78 5.59 -13.90
N LEU A 24 24.88 5.91 -12.61
CA LEU A 24 24.50 7.23 -12.10
C LEU A 24 25.43 8.34 -12.63
N MET A 25 26.71 8.02 -12.83
CA MET A 25 27.73 8.96 -13.34
C MET A 25 27.74 9.05 -14.86
N SER A 26 27.17 8.07 -15.57
CA SER A 26 27.23 7.97 -17.03
C SER A 26 26.16 8.78 -17.78
N GLU A 27 25.51 9.76 -17.13
CA GLU A 27 24.34 10.47 -17.68
C GLU A 27 23.27 9.52 -18.26
N ASP A 28 23.16 8.30 -17.71
CA ASP A 28 22.14 7.34 -18.12
C ASP A 28 20.78 7.83 -17.61
N SER A 29 20.14 8.62 -18.47
CA SER A 29 18.86 9.28 -18.18
C SER A 29 17.73 8.28 -17.93
N GLU A 30 17.79 7.09 -18.53
CA GLU A 30 16.76 6.08 -18.36
C GLU A 30 16.89 5.39 -17.00
N PHE A 31 18.10 4.96 -16.65
CA PHE A 31 18.37 4.36 -15.33
C PHE A 31 18.08 5.34 -14.20
N THR A 32 18.54 6.59 -14.34
CA THR A 32 18.33 7.62 -13.31
C THR A 32 16.85 7.94 -13.15
N ARG A 33 16.10 8.09 -14.25
CA ARG A 33 14.65 8.33 -14.19
C ARG A 33 13.91 7.17 -13.53
N ALA A 34 14.19 5.93 -13.93
CA ALA A 34 13.53 4.76 -13.34
C ALA A 34 13.87 4.60 -11.85
N LEU A 35 15.10 4.92 -11.44
CA LEU A 35 15.52 4.91 -10.05
C LEU A 35 14.83 6.01 -9.24
N THR A 36 14.72 7.23 -9.79
CA THR A 36 14.00 8.34 -9.17
C THR A 36 12.52 8.02 -9.03
N GLU A 37 11.87 7.51 -10.08
CA GLU A 37 10.46 7.10 -10.06
C GLU A 37 10.21 6.01 -9.02
N TYR A 38 11.10 5.01 -8.92
CA TYR A 38 11.03 4.00 -7.87
C TYR A 38 11.13 4.63 -6.47
N PHE A 39 12.10 5.53 -6.25
CA PHE A 39 12.24 6.19 -4.95
C PHE A 39 11.03 7.08 -4.63
N GLU A 40 10.50 7.83 -5.59
CA GLU A 40 9.29 8.61 -5.44
C GLU A 40 8.12 7.70 -5.06
N SER A 41 7.92 6.56 -5.76
CA SER A 41 6.87 5.59 -5.43
C SER A 41 7.07 4.89 -4.07
N ALA A 42 8.31 4.74 -3.61
CA ALA A 42 8.64 4.05 -2.36
C ALA A 42 8.59 4.97 -1.13
N PHE A 43 8.82 6.28 -1.32
CA PHE A 43 8.94 7.25 -0.23
C PHE A 43 7.74 8.18 -0.07
N ILE A 44 6.92 8.32 -1.10
CA ILE A 44 5.64 8.99 -0.97
C ILE A 44 4.69 7.92 -0.43
N GLY A 45 4.24 8.05 0.82
CA GLY A 45 3.18 7.22 1.38
C GLY A 45 1.84 7.52 0.70
N GLU A 46 1.80 7.42 -0.62
CA GLU A 46 0.64 7.68 -1.47
C GLU A 46 -0.39 6.57 -1.31
N PHE A 47 -1.63 6.95 -1.55
CA PHE A 47 -2.76 6.04 -1.51
C PHE A 47 -2.88 5.31 -2.86
N MET A 48 -3.18 4.02 -2.81
CA MET A 48 -3.28 3.12 -3.95
C MET A 48 -4.59 3.28 -4.73
N THR A 49 -5.67 3.78 -4.12
CA THR A 49 -7.01 3.84 -4.71
C THR A 49 -7.57 5.25 -4.92
N GLY A 50 -6.74 6.29 -4.79
CA GLY A 50 -7.15 7.67 -5.07
C GLY A 50 -6.29 8.73 -4.38
N SER A 51 -6.75 9.97 -4.42
CA SER A 51 -6.14 11.07 -3.68
C SER A 51 -6.49 11.00 -2.18
N LYS A 52 -5.70 11.69 -1.35
CA LYS A 52 -5.93 11.76 0.11
C LYS A 52 -7.37 12.14 0.46
N ASP A 53 -7.94 13.13 -0.22
CA ASP A 53 -9.29 13.64 0.09
C ASP A 53 -10.37 12.59 -0.21
N GLU A 54 -10.20 11.80 -1.28
CA GLU A 54 -11.11 10.71 -1.64
C GLU A 54 -11.05 9.56 -0.63
N ILE A 55 -9.86 9.24 -0.12
CA ILE A 55 -9.68 8.21 0.91
C ILE A 55 -10.26 8.68 2.25
N VAL A 56 -10.02 9.94 2.63
CA VAL A 56 -10.60 10.55 3.85
C VAL A 56 -12.13 10.55 3.82
N ALA A 57 -12.74 10.71 2.65
CA ALA A 57 -14.20 10.66 2.50
C ALA A 57 -14.77 9.23 2.61
N ARG A 58 -13.97 8.21 2.28
CA ARG A 58 -14.38 6.79 2.26
C ARG A 58 -14.16 6.09 3.60
N VAL A 59 -13.04 6.39 4.27
CA VAL A 59 -12.66 5.72 5.52
C VAL A 59 -13.52 6.26 6.67
N PRO A 60 -14.24 5.38 7.41
CA PRO A 60 -15.09 5.82 8.48
C PRO A 60 -14.28 6.34 9.67
N ARG A 61 -14.71 7.49 10.19
CA ARG A 61 -14.11 8.14 11.35
C ARG A 61 -14.71 7.49 12.60
N ILE A 62 -13.87 6.86 13.41
CA ILE A 62 -14.31 6.23 14.66
C ILE A 62 -14.17 7.29 15.77
N PRO A 63 -15.27 7.70 16.44
CA PRO A 63 -15.17 8.50 17.65
C PRO A 63 -14.69 7.62 18.82
N GLU A 64 -13.67 8.14 19.52
CA GLU A 64 -13.25 7.83 20.90
C GLU A 64 -12.29 6.65 21.15
N PHE A 65 -11.12 6.96 21.73
CA PHE A 65 -10.88 6.87 23.19
C PHE A 65 -9.88 7.98 23.59
N GLU A 66 -9.98 8.50 24.82
CA GLU A 66 -9.14 9.57 25.40
C GLU A 66 -7.63 9.25 25.50
N ASP A 67 -7.19 8.10 24.98
CA ASP A 67 -5.80 7.66 25.03
C ASP A 67 -5.08 8.04 23.72
N ARG A 68 -4.20 9.04 23.84
CA ARG A 68 -3.50 9.69 22.72
C ARG A 68 -2.46 8.76 22.09
N GLY A 69 -2.91 7.82 21.27
CA GLY A 69 -2.08 6.91 20.49
C GLY A 69 -2.11 7.18 18.99
N ILE A 70 -1.28 6.44 18.24
CA ILE A 70 -1.21 6.40 16.75
C ILE A 70 -2.58 6.16 16.08
N HIS A 71 -3.61 5.76 16.82
CA HIS A 71 -4.98 5.58 16.35
C HIS A 71 -5.81 6.88 16.31
N THR A 72 -5.25 8.02 16.68
CA THR A 72 -5.97 9.30 16.67
C THR A 72 -5.76 10.01 15.33
N ILE A 73 -6.81 10.72 14.85
CA ILE A 73 -6.87 11.86 13.89
C ILE A 73 -7.86 11.52 12.73
N LEU A 74 -8.98 12.21 12.40
CA LEU A 74 -9.45 13.61 12.49
C LEU A 74 -10.99 13.68 12.70
N LEU A 75 -11.47 14.68 13.45
CA LEU A 75 -12.85 14.89 13.94
C LEU A 75 -13.91 15.25 12.88
N ASP A 76 -15.17 14.89 13.20
CA ASP A 76 -16.48 15.56 12.91
C ASP A 76 -17.62 14.71 12.30
N THR A 77 -17.57 13.37 12.33
CA THR A 77 -18.76 12.56 12.02
C THR A 77 -18.83 11.28 12.84
N THR A 78 -20.05 10.92 13.24
CA THR A 78 -20.38 9.96 14.30
C THR A 78 -20.93 8.62 13.78
N GLU A 79 -20.79 8.32 12.49
CA GLU A 79 -21.44 7.15 11.89
C GLU A 79 -20.39 6.17 11.36
N VAL A 80 -20.04 5.19 12.20
CA VAL A 80 -19.28 4.01 11.78
C VAL A 80 -20.26 3.05 11.08
N PRO A 81 -20.02 2.65 9.82
CA PRO A 81 -20.84 1.66 9.13
C PRO A 81 -20.93 0.35 9.90
N ASP A 82 -22.11 -0.26 9.92
CA ASP A 82 -22.32 -1.57 10.54
C ASP A 82 -21.39 -2.62 9.90
N GLY A 83 -20.59 -3.30 10.71
CA GLY A 83 -19.60 -4.28 10.27
C GLY A 83 -18.21 -3.74 9.88
N TYR A 84 -17.92 -2.44 10.04
CA TYR A 84 -16.56 -1.93 9.86
C TYR A 84 -15.61 -2.42 10.97
N VAL A 85 -14.41 -2.87 10.58
CA VAL A 85 -13.34 -3.32 11.49
C VAL A 85 -12.09 -2.50 11.19
N ASP A 86 -11.50 -1.90 12.22
CA ASP A 86 -10.26 -1.13 12.06
C ASP A 86 -9.12 -2.04 11.59
N PRO A 87 -8.55 -1.80 10.39
CA PRO A 87 -7.51 -2.66 9.83
C PRO A 87 -6.18 -2.55 10.58
N THR A 88 -5.98 -1.54 11.43
CA THR A 88 -4.82 -1.43 12.32
C THR A 88 -4.91 -2.36 13.54
N LEU A 89 -6.10 -2.88 13.85
CA LEU A 89 -6.37 -3.77 14.99
C LEU A 89 -6.65 -5.22 14.56
N SER A 90 -6.70 -5.49 13.27
CA SER A 90 -6.97 -6.81 12.70
C SER A 90 -5.84 -7.30 11.80
N MET A 91 -5.73 -8.61 11.63
CA MET A 91 -4.82 -9.19 10.64
C MET A 91 -5.39 -9.00 9.22
N PRO A 92 -4.54 -8.75 8.21
CA PRO A 92 -5.00 -8.62 6.83
C PRO A 92 -5.59 -9.92 6.30
N GLU A 93 -6.60 -9.81 5.43
CA GLU A 93 -7.19 -10.93 4.70
C GLU A 93 -6.12 -11.59 3.81
N ALA A 94 -5.89 -12.89 4.00
CA ALA A 94 -4.97 -13.65 3.16
C ALA A 94 -5.50 -13.73 1.71
N PRO A 95 -4.61 -13.78 0.70
CA PRO A 95 -5.04 -13.98 -0.68
C PRO A 95 -5.76 -15.34 -0.84
N PRO A 96 -6.73 -15.43 -1.76
CA PRO A 96 -7.38 -16.71 -2.09
C PRO A 96 -6.35 -17.75 -2.54
N ASP A 97 -6.48 -18.99 -2.05
CA ASP A 97 -5.64 -20.12 -2.45
C ASP A 97 -6.17 -20.76 -3.74
N VAL A 98 -6.16 -19.96 -4.81
CA VAL A 98 -6.68 -20.35 -6.12
C VAL A 98 -5.60 -20.18 -7.19
N PHE A 99 -5.56 -21.12 -8.12
CA PHE A 99 -4.59 -21.13 -9.21
C PHE A 99 -5.33 -20.96 -10.54
N CYS A 100 -4.70 -20.26 -11.49
CA CYS A 100 -5.18 -20.20 -12.86
C CYS A 100 -4.40 -21.20 -13.71
N ASP A 101 -5.10 -22.15 -14.33
CA ASP A 101 -4.49 -23.12 -15.25
C ASP A 101 -4.25 -22.54 -16.65
N ASP A 102 -4.95 -21.46 -17.02
CA ASP A 102 -4.82 -20.79 -18.32
C ASP A 102 -4.07 -19.46 -18.18
N VAL A 103 -2.76 -19.53 -18.44
CA VAL A 103 -1.84 -18.39 -18.37
C VAL A 103 -2.02 -17.40 -19.51
N GLU A 104 -2.60 -17.81 -20.66
CA GLU A 104 -2.67 -16.96 -21.85
C GLU A 104 -3.83 -15.96 -21.80
N THR A 105 -4.97 -16.35 -21.21
CA THR A 105 -6.14 -15.46 -21.16
C THR A 105 -6.49 -14.95 -19.76
N CYS A 106 -6.17 -15.67 -18.68
CA CYS A 106 -6.48 -15.33 -17.26
C CYS A 106 -7.83 -14.61 -17.05
N LYS A 107 -8.89 -15.11 -17.71
CA LYS A 107 -10.27 -14.63 -17.56
C LYS A 107 -11.15 -15.61 -16.80
N CYS A 108 -10.55 -16.48 -15.98
CA CYS A 108 -11.27 -17.45 -15.19
C CYS A 108 -11.81 -16.83 -13.89
N HIS A 109 -12.72 -17.56 -13.23
CA HIS A 109 -13.27 -17.17 -11.94
C HIS A 109 -12.18 -16.94 -10.88
N ASN A 110 -11.14 -17.78 -10.87
CA ASN A 110 -10.03 -17.69 -9.93
C ASN A 110 -9.22 -16.39 -10.11
N CYS A 111 -8.94 -15.98 -11.35
CA CYS A 111 -8.31 -14.67 -11.62
C CYS A 111 -9.20 -13.53 -11.13
N ALA A 112 -10.52 -13.61 -11.34
CA ALA A 112 -11.46 -12.58 -10.87
C ALA A 112 -11.52 -12.50 -9.33
N GLU A 113 -11.43 -13.63 -8.63
CA GLU A 113 -11.38 -13.69 -7.17
C GLU A 113 -10.10 -13.04 -6.62
N VAL A 114 -8.95 -13.36 -7.19
CA VAL A 114 -7.66 -12.74 -6.83
C VAL A 114 -7.67 -11.24 -7.13
N HIS A 115 -8.22 -10.81 -8.28
CA HIS A 115 -8.38 -9.39 -8.59
C HIS A 115 -9.28 -8.68 -7.58
N SER A 116 -10.39 -9.31 -7.20
CA SER A 116 -11.31 -8.76 -6.20
C SER A 116 -10.65 -8.65 -4.83
N TRP A 117 -9.86 -9.64 -4.43
CA TRP A 117 -9.03 -9.57 -3.23
C TRP A 117 -8.01 -8.44 -3.31
N TYR A 118 -7.35 -8.26 -4.46
CA TYR A 118 -6.35 -7.22 -4.65
C TYR A 118 -6.95 -5.82 -4.51
N GLU A 119 -8.15 -5.59 -5.04
CA GLU A 119 -8.87 -4.32 -4.84
C GLU A 119 -9.21 -4.08 -3.36
N ARG A 120 -9.68 -5.10 -2.62
CA ARG A 120 -9.89 -4.99 -1.17
C ARG A 120 -8.59 -4.71 -0.42
N PHE A 121 -7.51 -5.40 -0.79
CA PHE A 121 -6.19 -5.20 -0.22
C PHE A 121 -5.72 -3.75 -0.35
N LYS A 122 -5.86 -3.14 -1.54
CA LYS A 122 -5.51 -1.73 -1.74
C LYS A 122 -6.31 -0.80 -0.84
N MET A 123 -7.62 -1.02 -0.73
CA MET A 123 -8.48 -0.22 0.16
C MET A 123 -8.06 -0.34 1.62
N THR A 124 -7.73 -1.55 2.08
CA THR A 124 -7.23 -1.80 3.44
C THR A 124 -5.89 -1.11 3.68
N VAL A 125 -4.98 -1.13 2.71
CA VAL A 125 -3.69 -0.43 2.80
C VAL A 125 -3.91 1.07 2.91
N ASP A 126 -4.81 1.64 2.10
CA ASP A 126 -5.11 3.07 2.13
C ASP A 126 -5.66 3.51 3.50
N ASP A 127 -6.54 2.71 4.10
CA ASP A 127 -7.08 2.96 5.43
C ASP A 127 -5.97 2.93 6.51
N ILE A 128 -5.09 1.92 6.46
CA ILE A 128 -3.93 1.82 7.37
C ILE A 128 -3.00 3.03 7.20
N LEU A 129 -2.69 3.42 5.96
CA LEU A 129 -1.82 4.56 5.66
C LEU A 129 -2.45 5.86 6.18
N LEU A 130 -3.76 6.05 5.99
CA LEU A 130 -4.46 7.23 6.46
C LEU A 130 -4.37 7.33 7.98
N ARG A 131 -4.61 6.23 8.70
CA ARG A 131 -4.56 6.18 10.17
C ARG A 131 -3.13 6.34 10.71
N SER A 132 -2.14 5.76 10.04
CA SER A 132 -0.76 5.68 10.58
C SER A 132 0.12 6.87 10.20
N ASN A 133 -0.08 7.44 9.01
CA ASN A 133 0.86 8.41 8.43
C ASN A 133 0.31 9.84 8.35
N VAL A 134 -0.98 10.07 8.63
CA VAL A 134 -1.56 11.42 8.61
C VAL A 134 -1.67 11.97 10.03
N HIS A 135 -0.70 12.79 10.40
CA HIS A 135 -0.75 13.55 11.65
C HIS A 135 -1.40 14.92 11.43
N THR A 136 -2.39 15.29 12.23
CA THR A 136 -2.76 16.72 12.39
C THR A 136 -1.78 17.40 13.31
N CYS A 137 -1.13 18.43 12.80
CA CYS A 137 -0.46 19.44 13.59
C CYS A 137 -1.45 20.49 14.10
#